data_AF-A0A0N1H1E1-F1
#
_entry.id   AF-A0A0N1H1E1-F1
#
_cell.length_a   1.000
_cell.length_b   1.000
_cell.length_c   1.000
_cell.angle_alpha   90.00
_cell.angle_beta   90.00
_cell.angle_gamma   90.00
#
_symmetry.space_group_name_H-M   'P 1'
#
loop_
_entity.id
_entity.type
_entity.pdbx_description
1 polymer ?
#
loop_
_entity_poly.entity_id
_entity_poly.type
_entity_poly.pdbx_seq_one_letter_code
_entity_poly.pdbx_strand_id
1 'polypeptide(L)'
;MYGSFGTPRPRTVAPGEYPVWDEALALVNHDLSALLPDRGPLRLVALPAWPEESADDEHASEHVYVALPDGRWHGNDLPPDAGAGPATALAAVAEAAQDTVLECLWQVWPVCAEHRLGMHPGQEDGQAVWRCAGGNDERGPGHVQARGHVQAPVGKLEESYRSRRERRKQRKENKQNKRSRRG
;
A
#
# COMPACT_ATOMS: atom_id res chain seq x y z
N MET A 1 1.22 7.30 44.50
CA MET A 1 0.57 8.23 43.55
C MET A 1 0.85 7.70 42.16
N TYR A 2 -0.12 7.03 41.52
CA TYR A 2 0.04 6.61 40.13
C TYR A 2 -0.18 7.85 39.27
N GLY A 3 0.90 8.38 38.68
CA GLY A 3 0.80 9.45 37.71
C GLY A 3 -0.11 9.01 36.58
N SER A 4 -1.05 9.87 36.18
CA SER A 4 -1.84 9.63 34.98
C SER A 4 -0.87 9.50 33.81
N PHE A 5 -0.65 8.27 33.35
CA PHE A 5 -0.08 7.99 32.03
C PHE A 5 -1.09 8.53 31.02
N GLY A 6 -0.96 9.81 30.67
CA GLY A 6 -1.75 10.39 29.60
C GLY A 6 -1.36 9.65 28.33
N THR A 7 -2.31 8.97 27.69
CA THR A 7 -2.08 8.40 26.36
C THR A 7 -1.61 9.53 25.44
N PRO A 8 -0.42 9.39 24.80
CA PRO A 8 0.07 10.40 23.88
C PRO A 8 -0.99 10.67 22.82
N ARG A 9 -1.33 11.94 22.63
CA ARG A 9 -2.38 12.31 21.68
C ARG A 9 -1.79 12.36 20.28
N PRO A 10 -2.39 11.65 19.31
CA PRO A 10 -1.97 11.77 17.93
C PRO A 10 -2.19 13.19 17.44
N ARG A 11 -1.22 13.72 16.69
CA ARG A 11 -1.35 14.97 15.94
C ARG A 11 -1.41 14.67 14.45
N THR A 12 -2.14 15.49 13.70
CA THR A 12 -2.04 15.47 12.24
C THR A 12 -0.69 16.04 11.82
N VAL A 13 -0.03 15.37 10.89
CA VAL A 13 1.22 15.82 10.28
C VAL A 13 0.90 16.84 9.18
N ALA A 14 1.65 17.94 9.14
CA ALA A 14 1.46 18.96 8.12
C ALA A 14 2.14 18.53 6.80
N PRO A 15 1.56 18.84 5.62
CA PRO A 15 2.24 18.61 4.36
C PRO A 15 3.61 19.31 4.31
N GLY A 16 4.63 18.59 3.86
CA GLY A 16 6.02 19.05 3.77
C GLY A 16 6.86 18.80 5.03
N GLU A 17 6.26 18.31 6.12
CA GLU A 17 6.98 17.92 7.33
C GLU A 17 7.80 16.64 7.10
N TYR A 18 7.25 15.70 6.31
CA TYR A 18 7.93 14.48 5.87
C TYR A 18 7.78 14.33 4.35
N PRO A 19 8.55 15.07 3.54
CA PRO A 19 8.31 15.18 2.10
C PRO A 19 8.39 13.84 1.37
N VAL A 20 9.31 12.95 1.77
CA VAL A 20 9.43 11.61 1.17
C VAL A 20 8.17 10.76 1.43
N TRP A 21 7.64 10.81 2.65
CA TRP A 21 6.41 10.09 2.99
C TRP A 21 5.17 10.75 2.37
N ASP A 22 5.13 12.07 2.22
CA ASP A 22 4.05 12.76 1.53
C ASP A 22 3.98 12.36 0.04
N GLU A 23 5.12 12.33 -0.64
CA GLU A 23 5.20 11.87 -2.04
C GLU A 23 4.77 10.40 -2.17
N ALA A 24 5.24 9.55 -1.27
CA ALA A 24 4.85 8.15 -1.24
C ALA A 24 3.34 7.98 -0.98
N LEU A 25 2.80 8.73 0.00
CA LEU A 25 1.39 8.69 0.37
C LEU A 25 0.51 9.18 -0.78
N ALA A 26 0.96 10.15 -1.57
CA ALA A 26 0.24 10.61 -2.76
C ALA A 26 0.08 9.49 -3.80
N LEU A 27 1.11 8.68 -4.05
CA LEU A 27 1.04 7.54 -4.96
C LEU A 27 0.11 6.43 -4.43
N VAL A 28 0.18 6.13 -3.14
CA VAL A 28 -0.72 5.17 -2.48
C VAL A 28 -2.17 5.66 -2.52
N ASN A 29 -2.42 6.94 -2.27
CA ASN A 29 -3.74 7.55 -2.37
C ASN A 29 -4.29 7.55 -3.79
N HIS A 30 -3.44 7.66 -4.82
CA HIS A 30 -3.88 7.50 -6.20
C HIS A 30 -4.46 6.10 -6.43
N ASP A 31 -3.75 5.05 -6.00
CA ASP A 31 -4.20 3.67 -6.08
C ASP A 31 -5.45 3.40 -5.23
N LEU A 32 -5.52 4.00 -4.04
CA LEU A 32 -6.70 3.91 -3.17
C LEU A 32 -7.91 4.51 -3.87
N SER A 33 -7.79 5.71 -4.42
CA SER A 33 -8.89 6.39 -5.12
C SER A 33 -9.39 5.61 -6.34
N ALA A 34 -8.48 4.89 -7.02
CA ALA A 34 -8.82 4.09 -8.19
C ALA A 34 -9.68 2.85 -7.84
N LEU A 35 -9.52 2.29 -6.64
CA LEU A 35 -10.20 1.06 -6.23
C LEU A 35 -11.28 1.27 -5.15
N LEU A 36 -11.16 2.34 -4.37
CA LEU A 36 -12.01 2.71 -3.24
C LEU A 36 -12.28 4.25 -3.24
N PRO A 37 -12.96 4.79 -4.27
CA PRO A 37 -13.09 6.24 -4.47
C PRO A 37 -13.83 6.97 -3.33
N ASP A 38 -14.75 6.31 -2.65
CA ASP A 38 -15.58 6.93 -1.60
C ASP A 38 -14.88 7.06 -0.25
N ARG A 39 -13.63 6.57 -0.11
CA ARG A 39 -12.90 6.56 1.17
C ARG A 39 -12.26 7.90 1.50
N GLY A 40 -11.99 8.74 0.51
CA GLY A 40 -11.12 9.91 0.68
C GLY A 40 -9.65 9.52 0.90
N PRO A 41 -8.74 10.51 0.90
CA PRO A 41 -7.31 10.24 0.99
C PRO A 41 -6.88 9.91 2.43
N LEU A 42 -5.99 8.93 2.54
CA LEU A 42 -5.20 8.67 3.75
C LEU A 42 -4.30 9.86 4.08
N ARG A 43 -3.90 9.95 5.35
CA ARG A 43 -3.13 11.07 5.92
C ARG A 43 -2.02 10.54 6.82
N LEU A 44 -0.98 11.34 7.04
CA LEU A 44 0.02 11.06 8.06
C LEU A 44 -0.45 11.58 9.43
N VAL A 45 -0.26 10.78 10.46
CA VAL A 45 -0.45 11.17 11.87
C VAL A 45 0.80 10.83 12.64
N ALA A 46 1.21 11.71 13.56
CA ALA A 46 2.37 11.50 14.40
C ALA A 46 1.94 11.31 15.85
N LEU A 47 2.54 10.34 16.54
CA LEU A 47 2.45 10.19 17.98
C LEU A 47 3.80 10.60 18.57
N PRO A 48 3.81 11.45 19.60
CA PRO A 48 5.05 11.72 20.32
C PRO A 48 5.57 10.41 20.92
N ALA A 49 6.89 10.30 21.04
CA ALA A 49 7.54 9.17 21.71
C ALA A 49 6.94 8.98 23.12
N TRP A 50 6.84 7.73 23.55
CA TRP A 50 6.31 7.47 24.89
C TRP A 50 7.24 8.06 25.95
N PRO A 51 6.70 8.52 27.10
CA PRO A 51 7.53 9.09 28.16
C PRO A 51 8.67 8.16 28.59
N GLU A 52 8.43 6.85 28.57
CA GLU A 52 9.38 5.80 28.93
C GLU A 52 10.50 5.63 27.89
N GLU A 53 10.22 5.90 26.61
CA GLU A 53 11.20 5.87 25.51
C GLU A 53 12.02 7.17 25.46
N SER A 54 11.39 8.29 25.81
CA SER A 54 12.02 9.63 25.82
C SER A 54 12.88 9.94 27.04
N ALA A 55 12.78 9.14 28.11
CA ALA A 55 13.51 9.40 29.35
C ALA A 55 15.01 9.09 29.25
N ASP A 56 15.38 8.11 28.42
CA ASP A 56 16.76 7.66 28.21
C ASP A 56 17.32 8.06 26.84
N ASP A 57 16.49 8.58 25.92
CA ASP A 57 16.88 8.98 24.57
C ASP A 57 16.49 10.43 24.26
N GLU A 58 17.47 11.33 24.26
CA GLU A 58 17.32 12.74 23.83
C GLU A 58 16.89 12.86 22.34
N HIS A 59 16.94 11.76 21.58
CA HIS A 59 16.52 11.68 20.17
C HIS A 59 15.22 10.92 19.96
N ALA A 60 14.45 10.61 21.01
CA ALA A 60 13.17 9.94 20.91
C ALA A 60 12.24 10.70 19.95
N SER A 61 12.25 10.23 18.70
CA SER A 61 11.57 10.86 17.57
C SER A 61 10.11 10.47 17.63
N GLU A 62 9.24 11.32 17.10
CA GLU A 62 7.83 10.95 16.99
C GLU A 62 7.64 9.79 15.99
N HIS A 63 6.67 8.95 16.30
CA HIS A 63 6.28 7.80 15.49
C HIS A 63 5.20 8.24 14.50
N VAL A 64 5.45 8.08 13.21
CA VAL A 64 4.52 8.51 12.16
C VAL A 64 3.78 7.31 11.58
N TYR A 65 2.48 7.43 11.41
CA TYR A 65 1.61 6.39 10.91
C TYR A 65 0.80 6.89 9.71
N VAL A 66 0.33 5.95 8.89
CA VAL A 66 -0.68 6.22 7.86
C VAL A 66 -2.07 6.01 8.47
N ALA A 67 -2.94 6.99 8.37
CA ALA A 67 -4.29 6.98 8.94
C ALA A 67 -5.37 7.18 7.87
N LEU A 68 -6.57 6.68 8.16
CA LEU A 68 -7.81 7.06 7.49
C LEU A 68 -8.09 8.56 7.64
N PRO A 69 -8.96 9.15 6.80
CA PRO A 69 -9.30 10.57 6.92
C PRO A 69 -9.92 10.97 8.27
N ASP A 70 -10.53 10.02 8.98
CA ASP A 70 -11.10 10.21 10.32
C ASP A 70 -10.05 10.12 11.45
N GLY A 71 -8.79 9.90 11.08
CA GLY A 71 -7.66 9.82 12.01
C GLY A 71 -7.48 8.46 12.68
N ARG A 72 -8.21 7.41 12.28
CA ARG A 72 -7.91 6.04 12.73
C ARG A 72 -6.76 5.43 11.93
N TRP A 73 -5.83 4.74 12.60
CA TRP A 73 -4.73 4.01 11.98
C TRP A 73 -4.57 2.63 12.62
N HIS A 74 -3.86 1.74 11.94
CA HIS A 74 -3.41 0.46 12.48
C HIS A 74 -2.06 0.08 11.88
N GLY A 75 -1.33 -0.82 12.54
CA GLY A 75 -0.02 -1.31 12.10
C GLY A 75 1.13 -0.60 12.80
N ASN A 76 2.33 -0.81 12.27
CA ASN A 76 3.56 -0.20 12.79
C ASN A 76 3.73 1.24 12.29
N ASP A 77 4.58 1.99 12.97
CA ASP A 77 5.03 3.30 12.50
C ASP A 77 5.93 3.16 11.26
N LEU A 78 5.98 4.24 10.48
CA LEU A 78 6.86 4.34 9.34
C LEU A 78 8.30 4.37 9.83
N PRO A 79 9.16 3.47 9.34
CA PRO A 79 10.55 3.44 9.74
C PRO A 79 11.20 4.77 9.37
N PRO A 80 12.07 5.33 10.22
CA PRO A 80 12.69 6.62 9.97
C PRO A 80 13.34 6.66 8.58
N ASP A 81 13.13 7.78 7.87
CA ASP A 81 13.55 7.99 6.48
C ASP A 81 15.09 8.01 6.28
N ALA A 82 15.87 7.86 7.36
CA ALA A 82 17.32 7.94 7.34
C ALA A 82 17.96 6.81 6.51
N GLY A 83 18.15 7.05 5.21
CA GLY A 83 18.92 6.22 4.29
C GLY A 83 18.13 5.20 3.47
N ALA A 84 16.80 5.17 3.61
CA ALA A 84 15.95 4.35 2.74
C ALA A 84 15.74 5.06 1.39
N GLY A 85 15.95 4.37 0.26
CA GLY A 85 15.67 4.95 -1.05
C GLY A 85 14.15 5.21 -1.24
N PRO A 86 13.75 6.08 -2.20
CA PRO A 86 12.34 6.43 -2.41
C PRO A 86 11.41 5.21 -2.60
N ALA A 87 11.90 4.15 -3.24
CA ALA A 87 11.14 2.91 -3.42
C ALA A 87 10.90 2.15 -2.11
N THR A 88 11.82 2.23 -1.16
CA THR A 88 11.68 1.60 0.16
C THR A 88 10.69 2.39 1.01
N ALA A 89 10.78 3.73 1.00
CA ALA A 89 9.78 4.58 1.66
C ALA A 89 8.37 4.35 1.09
N LEU A 90 8.25 4.26 -0.24
CA LEU A 90 6.97 3.95 -0.89
C LEU A 90 6.41 2.57 -0.52
N ALA A 91 7.27 1.55 -0.42
CA ALA A 91 6.84 0.22 0.01
C ALA A 91 6.36 0.23 1.47
N ALA A 92 7.06 0.93 2.37
CA ALA A 92 6.67 1.06 3.78
C ALA A 92 5.34 1.82 3.94
N VAL A 93 5.15 2.92 3.23
CA VAL A 93 3.88 3.67 3.24
C VAL A 93 2.74 2.83 2.67
N ALA A 94 2.99 2.07 1.60
CA ALA A 94 2.00 1.16 1.01
C ALA A 94 1.61 0.02 1.97
N GLU A 95 2.55 -0.49 2.76
CA GLU A 95 2.31 -1.51 3.78
C GLU A 95 1.48 -0.95 4.94
N ALA A 96 1.90 0.17 5.52
CA ALA A 96 1.14 0.84 6.59
C ALA A 96 -0.29 1.24 6.14
N ALA A 97 -0.44 1.69 4.90
CA ALA A 97 -1.75 1.98 4.31
C ALA A 97 -2.62 0.73 4.18
N GLN A 98 -2.03 -0.39 3.72
CA GLN A 98 -2.72 -1.65 3.60
C GLN A 98 -3.21 -2.15 4.96
N ASP A 99 -2.36 -2.14 5.98
CA ASP A 99 -2.72 -2.56 7.34
C ASP A 99 -3.85 -1.69 7.90
N THR A 100 -3.74 -0.37 7.72
CA THR A 100 -4.79 0.56 8.16
C THR A 100 -6.12 0.30 7.46
N VAL A 101 -6.12 0.10 6.13
CA VAL A 101 -7.35 -0.20 5.40
C VAL A 101 -7.92 -1.56 5.80
N LEU A 102 -7.07 -2.59 5.93
CA LEU A 102 -7.48 -3.93 6.30
C LEU A 102 -8.15 -3.93 7.68
N GLU A 103 -7.48 -3.35 8.68
CA GLU A 103 -7.89 -3.49 10.09
C GLU A 103 -8.96 -2.47 10.47
N CYS A 104 -8.88 -1.23 9.98
CA CYS A 104 -9.87 -0.21 10.31
C CYS A 104 -11.17 -0.36 9.52
N LEU A 105 -11.12 -0.94 8.30
CA LEU A 105 -12.28 -1.07 7.40
C LEU A 105 -12.69 -2.53 7.14
N TRP A 106 -11.97 -3.51 7.67
CA TRP A 106 -12.20 -4.95 7.40
C TRP A 106 -12.25 -5.27 5.90
N GLN A 107 -11.43 -4.57 5.12
CA GLN A 107 -11.47 -4.61 3.66
C GLN A 107 -10.10 -4.99 3.11
N VAL A 108 -10.04 -6.13 2.40
CA VAL A 108 -8.84 -6.51 1.64
C VAL A 108 -8.60 -5.49 0.54
N TRP A 109 -7.43 -4.84 0.58
CA TRP A 109 -7.01 -3.87 -0.42
C TRP A 109 -5.47 -3.81 -0.52
N PRO A 110 -4.93 -3.62 -1.73
CA PRO A 110 -5.62 -3.73 -3.02
C PRO A 110 -5.79 -5.19 -3.44
N VAL A 111 -6.81 -5.48 -4.27
CA VAL A 111 -7.06 -6.83 -4.79
C VAL A 111 -6.44 -6.96 -6.18
N CYS A 112 -5.95 -8.15 -6.57
CA CYS A 112 -5.45 -8.40 -7.91
C CYS A 112 -6.61 -8.56 -8.93
N ALA A 113 -6.55 -7.83 -10.04
CA ALA A 113 -7.56 -7.91 -11.11
C ALA A 113 -7.60 -9.26 -11.87
N GLU A 114 -6.51 -10.03 -11.76
CA GLU A 114 -6.35 -11.33 -12.41
C GLU A 114 -6.76 -12.47 -11.48
N HIS A 115 -6.14 -12.56 -10.31
CA HIS A 115 -6.31 -13.69 -9.40
C HIS A 115 -7.34 -13.48 -8.30
N ARG A 116 -7.85 -12.25 -8.14
CA ARG A 116 -8.83 -11.87 -7.09
C ARG A 116 -8.33 -12.14 -5.67
N LEU A 117 -7.01 -12.18 -5.50
CA LEU A 117 -6.32 -12.32 -4.21
C LEU A 117 -5.92 -10.93 -3.70
N GLY A 118 -5.79 -10.78 -2.39
CA GLY A 118 -5.10 -9.63 -1.79
C GLY A 118 -3.69 -9.50 -2.38
N MET A 119 -3.32 -8.27 -2.73
CA MET A 119 -1.96 -7.94 -3.10
C MET A 119 -1.22 -7.44 -1.87
N HIS A 120 0.09 -7.58 -1.84
CA HIS A 120 0.98 -6.99 -0.85
C HIS A 120 1.96 -6.06 -1.58
N PRO A 121 2.42 -5.00 -0.90
CA PRO A 121 3.53 -4.22 -1.41
C PRO A 121 4.79 -5.09 -1.43
N GLY A 122 5.68 -4.80 -2.36
CA GLY A 122 6.99 -5.43 -2.45
C GLY A 122 7.90 -4.58 -3.31
N GLN A 123 9.11 -5.07 -3.56
CA GLN A 123 10.07 -4.39 -4.43
C GLN A 123 10.51 -5.30 -5.58
N GLU A 124 10.62 -4.71 -6.77
CA GLU A 124 11.13 -5.37 -7.97
C GLU A 124 11.87 -4.35 -8.82
N ASP A 125 13.10 -4.68 -9.25
CA ASP A 125 13.97 -3.83 -10.05
C ASP A 125 14.11 -2.39 -9.50
N GLY A 126 14.15 -2.25 -8.18
CA GLY A 126 14.28 -0.95 -7.49
C GLY A 126 13.00 -0.11 -7.45
N GLN A 127 11.83 -0.68 -7.78
CA GLN A 127 10.52 -0.02 -7.71
C GLN A 127 9.61 -0.71 -6.70
N ALA A 128 8.78 0.07 -6.00
CA ALA A 128 7.70 -0.49 -5.20
C ALA A 128 6.57 -0.98 -6.12
N VAL A 129 6.09 -2.19 -5.90
CA VAL A 129 5.08 -2.86 -6.73
C VAL A 129 3.99 -3.51 -5.87
N TRP A 130 2.79 -3.64 -6.44
CA TRP A 130 1.74 -4.50 -5.92
C TRP A 130 1.87 -5.90 -6.50
N ARG A 131 1.99 -6.90 -5.62
CA ARG A 131 2.12 -8.31 -5.99
C ARG A 131 1.07 -9.16 -5.29
N CYS A 132 0.47 -10.12 -5.98
CA CYS A 132 -0.32 -11.17 -5.33
C CYS A 132 0.40 -12.52 -5.35
N ALA A 133 -0.02 -13.44 -4.48
CA ALA A 133 0.46 -14.81 -4.47
C ALA A 133 -0.01 -15.66 -5.68
N GLY A 134 -0.93 -15.14 -6.50
CA GLY A 134 -1.38 -15.83 -7.70
C GLY A 134 -0.29 -15.77 -8.78
N GLY A 135 -0.01 -16.88 -9.45
CA GLY A 135 1.05 -16.99 -10.45
C GLY A 135 1.58 -18.41 -10.44
N ASN A 136 1.51 -19.10 -11.58
CA ASN A 136 1.99 -20.47 -11.66
C ASN A 136 3.51 -20.46 -11.71
N ASP A 137 4.14 -21.17 -10.77
CA ASP A 137 5.48 -21.70 -10.97
C ASP A 137 5.38 -22.74 -12.10
N GLU A 138 5.97 -22.48 -13.27
CA GLU A 138 6.18 -23.53 -14.27
C GLU A 138 7.31 -24.50 -13.86
N ARG A 139 7.78 -24.48 -12.60
CA ARG A 139 8.87 -25.31 -12.12
C ARG A 139 8.51 -26.06 -10.84
N GLY A 140 7.82 -27.19 -11.01
CA GLY A 140 7.93 -28.41 -10.19
C GLY A 140 7.75 -28.34 -8.67
N PRO A 141 7.39 -29.46 -8.01
CA PRO A 141 7.33 -29.52 -6.56
C PRO A 141 8.74 -29.63 -5.99
N GLY A 142 9.38 -28.50 -5.72
CA GLY A 142 10.72 -28.46 -5.11
C GLY A 142 11.14 -27.06 -4.69
N HIS A 143 10.76 -26.67 -3.47
CA HIS A 143 11.31 -25.57 -2.67
C HIS A 143 11.19 -24.12 -3.20
N VAL A 144 10.19 -23.41 -2.63
CA VAL A 144 10.20 -22.03 -2.08
C VAL A 144 10.81 -20.92 -2.96
N GLN A 145 10.03 -20.43 -3.92
CA GLN A 145 9.63 -19.02 -4.05
C GLN A 145 8.86 -18.88 -5.36
N ALA A 146 7.56 -19.17 -5.32
CA ALA A 146 6.69 -18.78 -6.42
C ALA A 146 6.85 -17.26 -6.60
N ARG A 147 7.39 -16.84 -7.75
CA ARG A 147 7.40 -15.43 -8.16
C ARG A 147 5.94 -15.04 -8.38
N GLY A 148 5.28 -14.60 -7.30
CA GLY A 148 3.89 -14.16 -7.35
C GLY A 148 3.67 -13.12 -8.45
N HIS A 149 2.45 -12.99 -8.95
CA HIS A 149 2.12 -12.08 -10.04
C HIS A 149 2.21 -10.63 -9.60
N VAL A 150 3.00 -9.88 -10.34
CA VAL A 150 3.18 -8.44 -10.18
C VAL A 150 2.15 -7.73 -11.03
N GLN A 151 1.25 -6.99 -10.37
CA GLN A 151 0.12 -6.35 -11.02
C GLN A 151 0.50 -5.00 -11.64
N ALA A 152 1.22 -4.18 -10.89
CA ALA A 152 1.66 -2.83 -11.29
C ALA A 152 2.66 -2.26 -10.27
N PRO A 153 3.44 -1.22 -10.64
CA PRO A 153 4.04 -0.29 -9.68
C PRO A 153 2.99 0.34 -8.76
N VAL A 154 3.38 0.72 -7.55
CA VAL A 154 2.53 1.53 -6.66
C VAL A 154 2.30 2.91 -7.30
N GLY A 155 1.07 3.39 -7.25
CA GLY A 155 0.57 4.57 -7.95
C GLY A 155 0.22 4.34 -9.42
N LYS A 156 0.14 3.08 -9.88
CA LYS A 156 -0.15 2.70 -11.27
C LYS A 156 -1.24 1.63 -11.44
N LEU A 157 -2.05 1.38 -10.41
CA LEU A 157 -3.11 0.38 -10.49
C LEU A 157 -4.19 0.79 -11.49
N GLU A 158 -4.56 2.06 -11.55
CA GLU A 158 -5.62 2.54 -12.43
C GLU A 158 -5.31 2.26 -13.91
N GLU A 159 -4.10 2.59 -14.37
CA GLU A 159 -3.67 2.36 -15.74
C GLU A 159 -3.54 0.87 -16.04
N SER A 160 -3.02 0.07 -15.09
CA SER A 160 -2.95 -1.40 -15.22
C SER A 160 -4.34 -2.00 -15.41
N TYR A 161 -5.31 -1.58 -14.60
CA TYR A 161 -6.70 -2.04 -14.66
C TYR A 161 -7.38 -1.64 -15.98
N ARG A 162 -7.24 -0.39 -16.41
CA ARG A 162 -7.78 0.09 -17.70
C ARG A 162 -7.19 -0.69 -18.88
N SER A 163 -5.86 -0.83 -18.93
CA SER A 163 -5.18 -1.57 -20.00
C SER A 163 -5.66 -3.02 -20.09
N ARG A 164 -5.86 -3.68 -18.94
CA ARG A 164 -6.39 -5.06 -18.87
C ARG A 164 -7.83 -5.14 -19.36
N ARG A 165 -8.69 -4.17 -18.99
CA ARG A 165 -10.08 -4.11 -19.45
C ARG A 165 -10.16 -4.02 -20.97
N GLU A 166 -9.37 -3.15 -21.59
CA GLU A 166 -9.32 -3.01 -23.05
C GLU A 166 -8.81 -4.28 -23.74
N ARG A 167 -7.73 -4.89 -23.22
CA ARG A 167 -7.24 -6.17 -23.76
C ARG A 167 -8.28 -7.30 -23.68
N ARG A 168 -9.06 -7.37 -22.59
CA ARG A 168 -10.16 -8.34 -22.46
C ARG A 168 -11.27 -8.08 -23.48
N LYS A 169 -11.61 -6.82 -23.75
CA LYS A 169 -12.60 -6.43 -24.77
C LYS A 169 -12.16 -6.87 -26.18
N GLN A 170 -10.94 -6.49 -26.58
CA GLN A 170 -10.37 -6.86 -27.89
C GLN A 170 -10.32 -8.39 -28.10
N ARG A 171 -9.95 -9.16 -27.07
CA ARG A 171 -9.94 -10.63 -27.14
C ARG A 171 -11.33 -11.24 -27.37
N LYS A 172 -12.39 -10.65 -26.79
CA LYS A 172 -13.77 -11.11 -26.99
C LYS A 172 -14.23 -10.80 -28.42
N GLU A 173 -13.97 -9.59 -28.91
CA GLU A 173 -14.29 -9.16 -30.29
C GLU A 173 -13.59 -10.05 -31.33
N ASN A 174 -12.30 -10.33 -31.13
CA ASN A 174 -11.55 -11.23 -32.02
C ASN A 174 -12.11 -12.66 -32.04
N LYS A 175 -12.55 -13.19 -30.89
CA LYS A 175 -13.21 -14.51 -30.82
C LYS A 175 -14.56 -14.51 -31.54
N GLN A 176 -15.33 -13.42 -31.46
CA GLN A 176 -16.61 -13.27 -32.15
C GLN A 176 -16.42 -13.18 -33.67
N ASN A 177 -15.48 -12.35 -34.14
CA ASN A 177 -15.15 -12.24 -35.57
C ASN A 177 -14.61 -13.54 -36.16
N LYS A 178 -13.86 -14.34 -35.38
CA LYS A 178 -13.41 -15.66 -35.82
C LYS A 178 -14.54 -16.68 -35.91
N ARG A 179 -15.59 -16.55 -35.10
CA ARG A 179 -16.79 -17.40 -35.16
C ARG A 179 -17.69 -17.03 -36.33
N SER A 180 -17.88 -15.74 -36.62
CA SER A 180 -18.70 -15.28 -37.75
C SER A 180 -18.07 -15.56 -39.13
N ARG A 181 -16.75 -15.71 -39.22
CA ARG A 181 -16.04 -16.09 -40.46
C ARG A 181 -16.00 -17.60 -40.73
N ARG A 182 -16.48 -18.43 -39.80
CA ARG A 182 -16.45 -19.90 -39.89
C ARG A 182 -17.84 -20.53 -40.10
N GLY A 183 -18.90 -19.72 -40.12
CA GLY A 183 -20.26 -20.12 -40.48
C GLY A 183 -20.65 -19.45 -41.79
#